data_AF-A0A6V8EIK3-F1
#
_entry.id   AF-A0A6V8EIK3-F1
#
_cell.length_a   1.000
_cell.length_b   1.000
_cell.length_c   1.000
_cell.angle_alpha   90.00
_cell.angle_beta   90.00
_cell.angle_gamma   90.00
#
_symmetry.space_group_name_H-M   'P 1'
#
loop_
_entity.id
_entity.type
_entity.pdbx_description
1 polymer ?
#
loop_
_entity_poly.entity_id
_entity_poly.type
_entity_poly.pdbx_seq_one_letter_code
_entity_poly.pdbx_strand_id
1 'polypeptide(L)'
;PSLLHIDSNARRQLVNHIRGEGISVQTTLSGPNSGWQDRIKHGMSSVTHKLRVIDEKGPDHKLYLDELELVLEKSAKSPTTSGKKVSRNKIKEIAELADDERLGRLNRDNKLRVFGEKNTAIFWNMVKGDSSVVLGSAGETDEAVTVDVKRVIRWIGSLHGKCGLRVTEMPLERLNPESSNSFNPLEESIVFSSDKKFNILLNKDDVTAELAGIRVEGNSGDRLEVTESLATFLVLKGWGSIVN
;
A
#
# COMPACT_ATOMS: atom_id res chain seq x y z
N PRO A 1 -25.88 -4.69 17.16
CA PRO A 1 -25.09 -3.99 16.13
C PRO A 1 -25.61 -4.34 14.72
N SER A 2 -26.00 -3.34 13.94
CA SER A 2 -26.72 -3.52 12.66
C SER A 2 -25.94 -4.32 11.60
N LEU A 3 -24.62 -4.45 11.71
CA LEU A 3 -23.76 -5.11 10.71
C LEU A 3 -23.19 -6.46 11.15
N LEU A 4 -23.55 -6.96 12.35
CA LEU A 4 -22.97 -8.19 12.91
C LEU A 4 -23.41 -9.46 12.16
N HIS A 5 -24.51 -9.38 11.42
CA HIS A 5 -25.11 -10.48 10.67
C HIS A 5 -24.46 -10.72 9.29
N ILE A 6 -23.50 -9.87 8.87
CA ILE A 6 -22.83 -10.03 7.57
C ILE A 6 -21.90 -11.24 7.62
N ASP A 7 -22.19 -12.22 6.77
CA ASP A 7 -21.42 -13.45 6.65
C ASP A 7 -20.07 -13.24 5.93
N SER A 8 -19.25 -14.28 5.92
CA SER A 8 -17.93 -14.24 5.28
C SER A 8 -17.98 -13.88 3.79
N ASN A 9 -19.03 -14.29 3.06
CA ASN A 9 -19.13 -14.02 1.63
C ASN A 9 -19.44 -12.56 1.35
N ALA A 10 -20.40 -11.98 2.07
CA ALA A 10 -20.73 -10.56 1.97
C ALA A 10 -19.56 -9.68 2.45
N ARG A 11 -18.81 -10.08 3.48
CA ARG A 11 -17.57 -9.39 3.89
C ARG A 11 -16.50 -9.44 2.80
N ARG A 12 -16.35 -10.57 2.10
CA ARG A 12 -15.43 -10.67 0.95
C ARG A 12 -15.86 -9.72 -0.17
N GLN A 13 -17.15 -9.59 -0.45
CA GLN A 13 -17.63 -8.63 -1.44
C GLN A 13 -17.28 -7.19 -1.05
N LEU A 14 -17.36 -6.83 0.23
CA LEU A 14 -16.91 -5.52 0.71
C LEU A 14 -15.40 -5.32 0.51
N VAL A 15 -14.58 -6.32 0.84
CA VAL A 15 -13.13 -6.28 0.61
C VAL A 15 -12.82 -6.10 -0.88
N ASN A 16 -13.46 -6.88 -1.74
CA ASN A 16 -13.29 -6.79 -3.19
C ASN A 16 -13.70 -5.42 -3.71
N HIS A 17 -14.80 -4.86 -3.18
CA HIS A 17 -15.25 -3.53 -3.52
C HIS A 17 -14.26 -2.44 -3.08
N ILE A 18 -13.66 -2.54 -1.88
CA ILE A 18 -12.69 -1.56 -1.37
C ILE A 18 -11.39 -1.61 -2.19
N ARG A 19 -10.93 -2.82 -2.52
CA ARG A 19 -9.70 -3.07 -3.29
C ARG A 19 -9.86 -2.92 -4.80
N GLY A 20 -11.10 -2.89 -5.30
CA GLY A 20 -11.39 -2.83 -6.73
C GLY A 20 -11.18 -4.14 -7.48
N GLU A 21 -11.18 -5.26 -6.75
CA GLU A 21 -11.08 -6.59 -7.35
C GLU A 21 -12.34 -6.89 -8.17
N GLY A 22 -12.14 -7.40 -9.39
CA GLY A 22 -13.24 -7.69 -10.32
C GLY A 22 -13.87 -6.47 -11.00
N ILE A 23 -13.41 -5.25 -10.74
CA ILE A 23 -13.92 -4.06 -11.44
C ILE A 23 -13.61 -4.12 -12.94
N SER A 24 -14.65 -3.94 -13.75
CA SER A 24 -14.58 -3.72 -15.19
C SER A 24 -14.50 -2.23 -15.47
N VAL A 25 -13.38 -1.79 -16.07
CA VAL A 25 -13.14 -0.37 -16.36
C VAL A 25 -14.21 0.21 -17.28
N GLN A 26 -14.54 -0.50 -18.36
CA GLN A 26 -15.53 -0.06 -19.35
C GLN A 26 -16.93 0.08 -18.75
N THR A 27 -17.34 -0.89 -17.93
CA THR A 27 -18.65 -0.87 -17.27
C THR A 27 -18.74 0.27 -16.26
N THR A 28 -17.65 0.50 -15.51
CA THR A 28 -17.60 1.56 -14.49
C THR A 28 -17.61 2.94 -15.11
N LEU A 29 -16.85 3.15 -16.19
CA LEU A 29 -16.82 4.44 -16.89
C LEU A 29 -18.13 4.76 -17.61
N SER A 30 -18.82 3.74 -18.14
CA SER A 30 -20.15 3.89 -18.79
C SER A 30 -21.31 3.95 -17.79
N GLY A 31 -21.06 3.64 -16.52
CA GLY A 31 -22.06 3.60 -15.46
C GLY A 31 -22.34 4.96 -14.82
N PRO A 32 -23.16 4.99 -13.76
CA PRO A 32 -23.42 6.21 -13.01
C PRO A 32 -22.16 6.76 -12.34
N ASN A 33 -22.18 8.06 -12.03
CA ASN A 33 -21.11 8.70 -11.26
C ASN A 33 -20.89 7.97 -9.93
N SER A 34 -19.66 7.53 -9.69
CA SER A 34 -19.26 6.79 -8.50
C SER A 34 -17.80 7.07 -8.17
N GLY A 35 -17.40 6.86 -6.91
CA GLY A 35 -16.00 7.03 -6.52
C GLY A 35 -15.03 6.16 -7.32
N TRP A 36 -15.46 4.97 -7.77
CA TRP A 36 -14.67 4.13 -8.66
C TRP A 36 -14.52 4.69 -10.08
N GLN A 37 -15.56 5.36 -10.59
CA GLN A 37 -15.45 6.07 -11.86
C GLN A 37 -14.41 7.20 -11.77
N ASP A 38 -14.42 7.96 -10.68
CA ASP A 38 -13.46 9.04 -10.45
C ASP A 38 -12.04 8.50 -10.29
N ARG A 39 -11.85 7.42 -9.51
CA ARG A 39 -10.54 6.75 -9.39
C ARG A 39 -9.98 6.31 -10.74
N ILE A 40 -10.80 5.70 -11.59
CA ILE A 40 -10.37 5.27 -12.93
C ILE A 40 -10.00 6.48 -13.80
N LYS A 41 -10.76 7.58 -13.75
CA LYS A 41 -10.43 8.81 -14.49
C LYS A 41 -9.08 9.39 -14.05
N HIS A 42 -8.80 9.41 -12.75
CA HIS A 42 -7.49 9.81 -12.23
C HIS A 42 -6.37 8.88 -12.69
N GLY A 43 -6.60 7.56 -12.64
CA GLY A 43 -5.67 6.56 -13.17
C GLY A 43 -5.37 6.72 -14.65
N MET A 44 -6.40 7.03 -15.45
CA MET A 44 -6.25 7.31 -16.87
C MET A 44 -5.35 8.53 -17.08
N SER A 45 -5.60 9.63 -16.36
CA SER A 45 -4.76 10.83 -16.43
C SER A 45 -3.31 10.55 -15.99
N SER A 46 -3.12 9.76 -14.93
CA SER A 46 -1.81 9.33 -14.43
C SER A 46 -1.04 8.52 -15.49
N VAL A 47 -1.65 7.46 -16.03
CA VAL A 47 -1.02 6.61 -17.04
C VAL A 47 -0.75 7.39 -18.33
N THR A 48 -1.68 8.23 -18.76
CA THR A 48 -1.48 9.11 -19.92
C THR A 48 -0.26 10.02 -19.73
N HIS A 49 -0.12 10.64 -18.57
CA HIS A 49 1.06 11.46 -18.26
C HIS A 49 2.35 10.64 -18.31
N LYS A 50 2.37 9.44 -17.69
CA LYS A 50 3.52 8.53 -17.69
C LYS A 50 3.92 8.12 -19.11
N LEU A 51 2.95 7.77 -19.96
CA LEU A 51 3.18 7.40 -21.36
C LEU A 51 3.78 8.57 -22.15
N ARG A 52 3.28 9.79 -21.95
CA ARG A 52 3.85 10.98 -22.61
C ARG A 52 5.31 11.20 -22.24
N VAL A 53 5.64 11.11 -20.95
CA VAL A 53 7.03 11.25 -20.46
C VAL A 53 7.94 10.14 -21.03
N ILE A 54 7.40 8.93 -21.22
CA ILE A 54 8.13 7.81 -21.84
C ILE A 54 8.43 8.09 -23.32
N ASP A 55 7.44 8.59 -24.08
CA ASP A 55 7.59 8.91 -25.50
C ASP A 55 8.58 10.07 -25.72
N GLU A 56 8.43 11.15 -24.94
CA GLU A 56 9.31 12.33 -24.99
C GLU A 56 10.73 12.07 -24.44
N LYS A 57 10.97 10.89 -23.85
CA LYS A 57 12.21 10.55 -23.14
C LYS A 57 12.57 11.58 -22.04
N GLY A 58 11.56 12.03 -21.31
CA GLY A 58 11.71 12.98 -20.20
C GLY A 58 12.57 12.43 -19.05
N PRO A 59 12.85 13.23 -18.02
CA PRO A 59 13.78 12.87 -16.94
C PRO A 59 13.41 11.55 -16.23
N ASP A 60 12.10 11.32 -16.03
CA ASP A 60 11.59 10.16 -15.27
C ASP A 60 11.18 8.97 -16.15
N HIS A 61 11.47 8.99 -17.45
CA HIS A 61 10.99 7.96 -18.40
C HIS A 61 11.35 6.52 -17.99
N LYS A 62 12.54 6.31 -17.38
CA LYS A 62 12.96 4.98 -16.91
C LYS A 62 12.12 4.52 -15.72
N LEU A 63 11.91 5.41 -14.74
CA LEU A 63 11.13 5.14 -13.54
C LEU A 63 9.69 4.78 -13.89
N TYR A 64 9.04 5.57 -14.76
CA TYR A 64 7.68 5.28 -15.19
C TYR A 64 7.57 4.01 -16.03
N LEU A 65 8.59 3.69 -16.83
CA LEU A 65 8.63 2.42 -17.55
C LEU A 65 8.74 1.23 -16.60
N ASP A 66 9.58 1.32 -15.57
CA ASP A 66 9.69 0.30 -14.52
C ASP A 66 8.38 0.14 -13.74
N GLU A 67 7.74 1.24 -13.34
CA GLU A 67 6.43 1.19 -12.67
C GLU A 67 5.36 0.49 -13.53
N LEU A 68 5.19 0.90 -14.78
CA LEU A 68 4.17 0.33 -15.66
C LEU A 68 4.45 -1.14 -15.98
N GLU A 69 5.72 -1.56 -16.08
CA GLU A 69 6.08 -2.97 -16.22
C GLU A 69 5.70 -3.76 -14.96
N LEU A 70 6.05 -3.27 -13.77
CA LEU A 70 5.70 -3.92 -12.50
C LEU A 70 4.18 -4.07 -12.31
N VAL A 71 3.40 -3.06 -12.72
CA VAL A 71 1.93 -3.10 -12.71
C VAL A 71 1.40 -4.22 -13.60
N LEU A 72 1.94 -4.34 -14.82
CA LEU A 72 1.52 -5.38 -15.77
C LEU A 72 1.98 -6.77 -15.32
N GLU A 73 3.16 -6.91 -14.71
CA GLU A 73 3.63 -8.17 -14.13
C GLU A 73 2.74 -8.64 -12.97
N LYS A 74 2.32 -7.73 -12.08
CA LYS A 74 1.37 -8.04 -11.00
C LYS A 74 0.02 -8.49 -11.56
N SER A 75 -0.46 -7.80 -12.60
CA SER A 75 -1.73 -8.13 -13.25
C SER A 75 -1.72 -9.49 -13.97
N ALA A 76 -0.57 -9.90 -14.51
CA ALA A 76 -0.39 -11.21 -15.17
C ALA A 76 -0.28 -12.38 -14.19
N LYS A 77 0.05 -12.13 -12.92
CA LYS A 77 0.10 -13.14 -11.85
C LYS A 77 -1.26 -13.38 -11.17
N SER A 78 -2.27 -12.57 -11.50
CA SER A 78 -3.63 -12.77 -10.98
C SER A 78 -4.23 -14.07 -11.54
N PRO A 79 -4.85 -14.94 -10.72
CA PRO A 79 -5.41 -16.22 -11.15
C PRO A 79 -6.51 -16.09 -12.22
N THR A 80 -7.06 -14.90 -12.41
CA THR A 80 -8.09 -14.59 -13.42
C THR A 80 -7.53 -14.28 -14.81
N THR A 81 -6.22 -14.05 -14.95
CA THR A 81 -5.62 -13.52 -16.18
C THR A 81 -4.35 -14.31 -16.50
N SER A 82 -4.49 -15.42 -17.22
CA SER A 82 -3.38 -16.17 -17.80
C SER A 82 -2.71 -15.38 -18.94
N GLY A 83 -2.04 -14.29 -18.58
CA GLY A 83 -1.38 -13.38 -19.51
C GLY A 83 0.12 -13.67 -19.66
N LYS A 84 0.60 -13.70 -20.90
CA LYS A 84 2.05 -13.67 -21.21
C LYS A 84 2.66 -12.38 -20.66
N LYS A 85 3.90 -12.45 -20.15
CA LYS A 85 4.70 -11.28 -19.73
C LYS A 85 4.67 -10.23 -20.84
N VAL A 86 4.13 -9.05 -20.54
CA VAL A 86 4.13 -7.93 -21.48
C VAL A 86 5.54 -7.35 -21.49
N SER A 87 6.15 -7.24 -22.67
CA SER A 87 7.51 -6.71 -22.80
C SER A 87 7.52 -5.18 -22.72
N ARG A 88 8.62 -4.61 -22.21
CA ARG A 88 8.85 -3.15 -22.16
C ARG A 88 8.69 -2.47 -23.53
N ASN A 89 9.00 -3.18 -24.62
CA ASN A 89 8.80 -2.70 -25.98
C ASN A 89 7.32 -2.42 -26.27
N LYS A 90 6.41 -3.19 -25.69
CA LYS A 90 4.98 -3.00 -25.89
C LYS A 90 4.45 -1.76 -25.18
N ILE A 91 5.03 -1.41 -24.02
CA ILE A 91 4.71 -0.17 -23.32
C ILE A 91 5.20 1.03 -24.14
N LYS A 92 6.41 0.95 -24.71
CA LYS A 92 6.94 1.99 -25.62
C LYS A 92 6.10 2.16 -26.87
N GLU A 93 5.68 1.07 -27.51
CA GLU A 93 4.76 1.12 -28.65
C GLU A 93 3.44 1.81 -28.30
N ILE A 94 2.90 1.56 -27.10
CA ILE A 94 1.68 2.25 -26.64
C ILE A 94 1.96 3.74 -26.38
N ALA A 95 3.13 4.09 -25.82
CA ALA A 95 3.53 5.47 -25.59
C ALA A 95 3.62 6.27 -26.91
N GLU A 96 4.28 5.70 -27.92
CA GLU A 96 4.38 6.29 -29.27
C GLU A 96 3.01 6.48 -29.95
N LEU A 97 2.07 5.57 -29.66
CA LEU A 97 0.71 5.64 -30.20
C LEU A 97 -0.21 6.58 -29.40
N ALA A 98 0.17 7.00 -28.19
CA ALA A 98 -0.66 7.76 -27.25
C ALA A 98 -0.58 9.27 -27.46
N ASP A 99 -0.90 9.72 -28.68
CA ASP A 99 -1.02 11.14 -29.00
C ASP A 99 -2.28 11.79 -28.35
N ASP A 100 -2.25 13.12 -28.23
CA ASP A 100 -3.34 13.91 -27.61
C ASP A 100 -4.70 13.70 -28.30
N GLU A 101 -4.72 13.43 -29.61
CA GLU A 101 -5.95 13.21 -30.36
C GLU A 101 -6.61 11.88 -29.95
N ARG A 102 -5.83 10.78 -29.95
CA ARG A 102 -6.29 9.44 -29.58
C ARG A 102 -6.67 9.36 -28.13
N LEU A 103 -5.88 9.98 -27.25
CA LEU A 103 -6.21 10.11 -25.83
C LEU A 103 -7.47 10.94 -25.61
N GLY A 104 -7.63 12.06 -26.31
CA GLY A 104 -8.83 12.88 -26.27
C GLY A 104 -10.07 12.15 -26.80
N ARG A 105 -9.91 11.26 -27.78
CA ARG A 105 -10.99 10.36 -28.25
C ARG A 105 -11.32 9.30 -27.21
N LEU A 106 -10.32 8.68 -26.59
CA LEU A 106 -10.52 7.66 -25.54
C LEU A 106 -11.19 8.24 -24.29
N ASN A 107 -10.87 9.48 -23.93
CA ASN A 107 -11.49 10.18 -22.80
C ASN A 107 -12.97 10.51 -23.06
N ARG A 108 -13.33 10.81 -24.33
CA ARG A 108 -14.71 11.04 -24.74
C ARG A 108 -15.51 9.75 -24.89
N ASP A 109 -14.91 8.71 -25.42
CA ASP A 109 -15.52 7.39 -25.59
C ASP A 109 -14.52 6.27 -25.22
N ASN A 110 -14.70 5.74 -24.02
CA ASN A 110 -13.87 4.69 -23.43
C ASN A 110 -14.02 3.31 -24.11
N LYS A 111 -15.00 3.16 -25.02
CA LYS A 111 -15.20 1.92 -25.79
C LYS A 111 -14.32 1.86 -27.03
N LEU A 112 -13.71 2.98 -27.41
CA LEU A 112 -12.85 3.06 -28.58
C LEU A 112 -11.56 2.27 -28.37
N ARG A 113 -11.18 1.52 -29.40
CA ARG A 113 -9.92 0.78 -29.47
C ARG A 113 -8.84 1.63 -30.14
N VAL A 114 -8.53 2.78 -29.54
CA VAL A 114 -7.71 3.84 -30.15
C VAL A 114 -6.28 3.40 -30.48
N PHE A 115 -5.75 2.38 -29.80
CA PHE A 115 -4.42 1.81 -30.06
C PHE A 115 -4.47 0.46 -30.78
N GLY A 116 -5.65 0.02 -31.22
CA GLY A 116 -5.92 -1.36 -31.63
C GLY A 116 -6.33 -2.25 -30.45
N GLU A 117 -6.93 -3.41 -30.73
CA GLU A 117 -7.57 -4.26 -29.70
C GLU A 117 -6.62 -4.70 -28.58
N LYS A 118 -5.44 -5.22 -28.94
CA LYS A 118 -4.46 -5.71 -27.96
C LYS A 118 -3.85 -4.59 -27.13
N ASN A 119 -3.44 -3.50 -27.77
CA ASN A 119 -2.75 -2.39 -27.10
C ASN A 119 -3.71 -1.60 -26.21
N THR A 120 -4.96 -1.42 -26.64
CA THR A 120 -6.00 -0.79 -25.82
C THR A 120 -6.29 -1.64 -24.57
N ALA A 121 -6.31 -2.97 -24.69
CA ALA A 121 -6.45 -3.84 -23.51
C ALA A 121 -5.27 -3.72 -22.54
N ILE A 122 -4.04 -3.65 -23.05
CA ILE A 122 -2.84 -3.44 -22.22
C ILE A 122 -2.87 -2.07 -21.55
N PHE A 123 -3.29 -1.01 -22.26
CA PHE A 123 -3.49 0.33 -21.68
C PHE A 123 -4.48 0.29 -20.51
N TRP A 124 -5.63 -0.37 -20.67
CA TRP A 124 -6.60 -0.51 -19.57
C TRP A 124 -6.07 -1.33 -18.40
N ASN A 125 -5.21 -2.32 -18.64
CA ASN A 125 -4.53 -3.05 -17.57
C ASN A 125 -3.54 -2.15 -16.81
N MET A 126 -2.83 -1.25 -17.51
CA MET A 126 -1.99 -0.24 -16.86
C MET A 126 -2.84 0.68 -15.98
N VAL A 127 -3.95 1.21 -16.50
CA VAL A 127 -4.86 2.09 -15.74
C VAL A 127 -5.44 1.35 -14.52
N LYS A 128 -5.88 0.11 -14.69
CA LYS A 128 -6.47 -0.68 -13.60
C LYS A 128 -5.48 -0.96 -12.49
N GLY A 129 -4.20 -1.20 -12.80
CA GLY A 129 -3.18 -1.52 -11.80
C GLY A 129 -2.33 -0.33 -11.38
N ASP A 130 -2.56 0.88 -11.92
CA ASP A 130 -1.83 2.07 -11.54
C ASP A 130 -2.01 2.34 -10.05
N SER A 131 -0.90 2.71 -9.39
CA SER A 131 -0.90 2.97 -7.96
C SER A 131 -1.91 4.05 -7.59
N SER A 132 -2.13 5.08 -8.41
CA SER A 132 -3.16 6.11 -8.13
C SER A 132 -4.59 5.56 -8.05
N VAL A 133 -4.87 4.40 -8.66
CA VAL A 133 -6.18 3.71 -8.64
C VAL A 133 -6.27 2.70 -7.51
N VAL A 134 -5.22 1.88 -7.30
CA VAL A 134 -5.27 0.68 -6.43
C VAL A 134 -4.54 0.84 -5.09
N LEU A 135 -3.53 1.71 -5.01
CA LEU A 135 -2.69 1.86 -3.79
C LEU A 135 -2.73 3.27 -3.19
N GLY A 136 -2.97 4.30 -3.99
CA GLY A 136 -3.02 5.71 -3.60
C GLY A 136 -4.42 6.20 -3.28
N SER A 137 -5.46 5.49 -3.74
CA SER A 137 -6.87 5.85 -3.52
C SER A 137 -7.75 4.74 -2.96
N ALA A 138 -7.37 3.46 -3.15
CA ALA A 138 -8.08 2.33 -2.56
C ALA A 138 -7.45 1.95 -1.22
N GLY A 139 -8.28 1.52 -0.27
CA GLY A 139 -7.80 1.14 1.05
C GLY A 139 -7.09 -0.21 1.00
N GLU A 140 -5.88 -0.29 1.57
CA GLU A 140 -5.26 -1.58 1.86
C GLU A 140 -6.02 -2.23 3.02
N THR A 141 -6.50 -3.44 2.80
CA THR A 141 -7.23 -4.22 3.81
C THR A 141 -6.60 -5.60 3.92
N ASP A 142 -6.65 -6.24 5.08
CA ASP A 142 -6.32 -7.66 5.21
C ASP A 142 -7.62 -8.48 5.05
N GLU A 143 -7.77 -9.16 3.90
CA GLU A 143 -8.96 -9.99 3.60
C GLU A 143 -9.15 -11.09 4.65
N ALA A 144 -8.07 -11.76 5.06
CA ALA A 144 -8.15 -12.89 5.98
C ALA A 144 -8.65 -12.45 7.37
N VAL A 145 -8.35 -11.21 7.77
CA VAL A 145 -8.91 -10.60 8.98
C VAL A 145 -10.37 -10.21 8.78
N THR A 146 -10.71 -9.60 7.64
CA THR A 146 -12.03 -9.00 7.41
C THR A 146 -13.10 -10.07 7.19
N VAL A 147 -12.80 -11.13 6.43
CA VAL A 147 -13.73 -12.20 6.06
C VAL A 147 -14.04 -13.15 7.22
N ASP A 148 -13.12 -13.28 8.18
CA ASP A 148 -13.27 -14.16 9.33
C ASP A 148 -14.26 -13.58 10.34
N VAL A 149 -15.43 -14.21 10.45
CA VAL A 149 -16.50 -13.80 11.38
C VAL A 149 -16.22 -14.18 12.83
N LYS A 150 -15.20 -15.03 13.09
CA LYS A 150 -14.80 -15.50 14.42
C LYS A 150 -13.43 -14.95 14.84
N ARG A 151 -12.94 -13.92 14.16
CA ARG A 151 -11.61 -13.37 14.38
C ARG A 151 -11.44 -12.90 15.82
N VAL A 152 -10.36 -13.33 16.46
CA VAL A 152 -9.95 -12.81 17.76
C VAL A 152 -9.23 -11.49 17.54
N ILE A 153 -9.76 -10.43 18.15
CA ILE A 153 -9.14 -9.10 18.17
C ILE A 153 -8.27 -8.99 19.42
N ARG A 154 -7.11 -8.37 19.26
CA ARG A 154 -6.21 -8.12 20.39
C ARG A 154 -6.89 -7.19 21.40
N TRP A 155 -6.84 -7.56 22.67
CA TRP A 155 -7.49 -6.80 23.73
C TRP A 155 -6.89 -5.40 23.89
N ILE A 156 -7.74 -4.39 23.94
CA ILE A 156 -7.35 -2.99 24.12
C ILE A 156 -6.76 -2.82 25.52
N GLY A 157 -5.59 -2.18 25.61
CA GLY A 157 -4.81 -2.05 26.84
C GLY A 157 -3.87 -3.23 27.14
N SER A 158 -3.93 -4.33 26.38
CA SER A 158 -2.94 -5.42 26.51
C SER A 158 -1.57 -5.02 25.93
N LEU A 159 -0.52 -5.80 26.24
CA LEU A 159 0.80 -5.64 25.63
C LEU A 159 0.97 -6.53 24.40
N HIS A 160 1.57 -5.97 23.35
CA HIS A 160 1.90 -6.70 22.16
C HIS A 160 3.21 -7.50 22.36
N GLY A 161 3.10 -8.82 22.46
CA GLY A 161 4.24 -9.70 22.82
C GLY A 161 5.46 -9.69 21.90
N LYS A 162 5.43 -9.03 20.73
CA LYS A 162 6.61 -8.85 19.85
C LYS A 162 7.33 -7.51 20.01
N CYS A 163 6.74 -6.53 20.70
CA CYS A 163 7.32 -5.19 20.81
C CYS A 163 7.15 -4.55 22.18
N GLY A 164 6.35 -5.13 23.08
CA GLY A 164 6.13 -4.59 24.43
C GLY A 164 5.28 -3.33 24.47
N LEU A 165 4.78 -2.86 23.31
CA LEU A 165 3.89 -1.70 23.23
C LEU A 165 2.46 -2.08 23.61
N ARG A 166 1.76 -1.13 24.22
CA ARG A 166 0.35 -1.23 24.55
C ARG A 166 -0.53 -1.13 23.32
N VAL A 167 -1.56 -1.94 23.28
CA VAL A 167 -2.65 -1.84 22.31
C VAL A 167 -3.50 -0.64 22.69
N THR A 168 -3.29 0.48 22.00
CA THR A 168 -3.89 1.76 22.34
C THR A 168 -4.98 2.10 21.33
N GLU A 169 -6.12 2.62 21.80
CA GLU A 169 -7.14 3.19 20.92
C GLU A 169 -6.61 4.49 20.31
N MET A 170 -6.74 4.62 18.99
CA MET A 170 -6.38 5.82 18.26
C MET A 170 -7.66 6.58 17.88
N PRO A 171 -7.87 7.82 18.36
CA PRO A 171 -8.99 8.65 17.94
C PRO A 171 -8.97 8.94 16.45
N LEU A 172 -10.12 8.90 15.79
CA LEU A 172 -10.22 9.10 14.33
C LEU A 172 -9.75 10.50 13.92
N GLU A 173 -10.00 11.50 14.76
CA GLU A 173 -9.61 12.90 14.55
C GLU A 173 -8.09 13.08 14.50
N ARG A 174 -7.33 12.12 15.05
CA ARG A 174 -5.86 12.10 15.12
C ARG A 174 -5.22 11.20 14.08
N LEU A 175 -6.00 10.65 13.15
CA LEU A 175 -5.53 9.77 12.08
C LEU A 175 -4.60 10.48 11.09
N ASN A 176 -4.82 11.78 10.85
CA ASN A 176 -4.03 12.54 9.88
C ASN A 176 -2.61 12.79 10.43
N PRO A 177 -1.54 12.20 9.82
CA PRO A 177 -0.17 12.36 10.30
C PRO A 177 0.33 13.79 10.19
N GLU A 178 -0.17 14.56 9.23
CA GLU A 178 0.21 15.97 9.01
C GLU A 178 -0.51 16.93 9.97
N SER A 179 -1.42 16.43 10.81
CA SER A 179 -2.08 17.27 11.80
C SER A 179 -1.16 17.54 12.99
N SER A 180 -1.31 18.73 13.60
CA SER A 180 -0.53 19.11 14.79
C SER A 180 -0.83 18.27 16.04
N ASN A 181 -1.88 17.44 15.99
CA ASN A 181 -2.29 16.55 17.08
C ASN A 181 -2.40 15.10 16.58
N SER A 182 -1.53 14.69 15.65
CA SER A 182 -1.49 13.33 15.16
C SER A 182 -1.17 12.33 16.28
N PHE A 183 -1.62 11.09 16.13
CA PHE A 183 -1.30 10.03 17.07
C PHE A 183 0.12 9.51 16.85
N ASN A 184 0.96 9.54 17.89
CA ASN A 184 2.32 9.01 17.84
C ASN A 184 2.42 7.68 18.60
N PRO A 185 2.39 6.53 17.90
CA PRO A 185 2.47 5.22 18.56
C PRO A 185 3.82 4.99 19.26
N LEU A 186 4.90 5.66 18.84
CA LEU A 186 6.24 5.54 19.43
C LEU A 186 6.41 6.37 20.70
N GLU A 187 5.36 7.07 21.15
CA GLU A 187 5.31 7.78 22.42
C GLU A 187 4.11 7.32 23.26
N GLU A 188 2.92 7.27 22.66
CA GLU A 188 1.65 7.09 23.37
C GLU A 188 1.32 5.62 23.70
N SER A 189 2.03 4.67 23.06
CA SER A 189 1.85 3.22 23.30
C SER A 189 2.91 2.63 24.22
N ILE A 190 3.73 3.45 24.86
CA ILE A 190 4.75 3.00 25.81
C ILE A 190 4.13 2.86 27.19
N VAL A 191 4.49 1.77 27.88
CA VAL A 191 4.08 1.52 29.28
C VAL A 191 5.25 1.41 30.25
N PHE A 192 6.44 1.11 29.74
CA PHE A 192 7.65 0.94 30.55
C PHE A 192 8.37 2.28 30.74
N SER A 193 9.08 2.42 31.86
CA SER A 193 9.70 3.69 32.26
C SER A 193 10.82 4.10 31.30
N SER A 194 10.97 5.40 31.10
CA SER A 194 12.13 5.99 30.41
C SER A 194 13.31 6.27 31.36
N ASP A 195 13.11 6.15 32.67
CA ASP A 195 14.10 6.52 33.68
C ASP A 195 15.09 5.38 33.95
N LYS A 196 14.62 4.13 33.94
CA LYS A 196 15.47 2.95 34.13
C LYS A 196 16.29 2.68 32.88
N LYS A 197 17.58 2.40 33.08
CA LYS A 197 18.52 2.06 32.02
C LYS A 197 18.93 0.58 32.08
N PHE A 198 19.15 0.00 30.92
CA PHE A 198 19.56 -1.39 30.73
C PHE A 198 20.66 -1.47 29.69
N ASN A 199 21.67 -2.31 29.94
CA ASN A 199 22.69 -2.63 28.96
C ASN A 199 22.19 -3.75 28.04
N ILE A 200 22.19 -3.49 26.74
CA ILE A 200 21.80 -4.45 25.69
C ILE A 200 23.03 -4.79 24.87
N LEU A 201 23.26 -6.08 24.67
CA LEU A 201 24.16 -6.59 23.64
C LEU A 201 23.35 -6.89 22.38
N LEU A 202 23.67 -6.21 21.28
CA LEU A 202 23.04 -6.45 19.99
C LEU A 202 23.51 -7.77 19.38
N ASN A 203 22.60 -8.46 18.70
CA ASN A 203 22.88 -9.75 18.04
C ASN A 203 22.50 -9.76 16.55
N LYS A 204 22.24 -8.57 15.98
CA LYS A 204 21.92 -8.32 14.57
C LYS A 204 22.71 -7.13 14.07
N ASP A 205 23.07 -7.17 12.80
CA ASP A 205 23.64 -6.03 12.08
C ASP A 205 22.55 -5.09 11.59
N ASP A 206 22.92 -3.84 11.30
CA ASP A 206 22.04 -2.79 10.81
C ASP A 206 20.80 -2.56 11.69
N VAL A 207 20.95 -2.65 13.01
CA VAL A 207 19.86 -2.35 13.95
C VAL A 207 19.65 -0.85 13.98
N THR A 208 18.42 -0.41 13.75
CA THR A 208 17.96 0.96 14.00
C THR A 208 16.63 0.89 14.73
N ALA A 209 16.53 1.53 15.89
CA ALA A 209 15.31 1.56 16.68
C ALA A 209 15.13 2.92 17.36
N GLU A 210 13.89 3.38 17.44
CA GLU A 210 13.54 4.63 18.11
C GLU A 210 12.26 4.44 18.94
N LEU A 211 12.30 4.89 20.19
CA LEU A 211 11.16 4.83 21.09
C LEU A 211 11.27 5.95 22.14
N ALA A 212 10.18 6.67 22.43
CA ALA A 212 10.17 7.86 23.29
C ALA A 212 11.25 8.91 22.91
N GLY A 213 11.46 9.14 21.60
CA GLY A 213 12.45 10.08 21.08
C GLY A 213 13.92 9.66 21.29
N ILE A 214 14.18 8.45 21.81
CA ILE A 214 15.53 7.90 21.96
C ILE A 214 15.79 6.94 20.81
N ARG A 215 16.75 7.31 19.98
CA ARG A 215 17.19 6.53 18.83
C ARG A 215 18.51 5.81 19.11
N VAL A 216 18.60 4.56 18.67
CA VAL A 216 19.82 3.76 18.72
C VAL A 216 20.10 3.11 17.39
N GLU A 217 21.38 3.03 17.06
CA GLU A 217 21.90 2.38 15.86
C GLU A 217 23.12 1.54 16.25
N GLY A 218 23.29 0.38 15.62
CA GLY A 218 24.42 -0.49 15.92
C GLY A 218 24.38 -1.83 15.18
N ASN A 219 25.43 -2.60 15.38
CA ASN A 219 25.66 -3.90 14.75
C ASN A 219 25.80 -5.01 15.79
N SER A 220 25.89 -6.24 15.30
CA SER A 220 26.03 -7.41 16.18
C SER A 220 27.32 -7.31 16.98
N GLY A 221 27.21 -7.47 18.30
CA GLY A 221 28.32 -7.33 19.25
C GLY A 221 28.40 -5.98 19.94
N ASP A 222 27.70 -4.95 19.44
CA ASP A 222 27.68 -3.64 20.08
C ASP A 222 26.92 -3.69 21.42
N ARG A 223 27.43 -2.92 22.39
CA ARG A 223 26.80 -2.76 23.71
C ARG A 223 26.24 -1.36 23.83
N LEU A 224 24.94 -1.28 24.10
CA LEU A 224 24.20 -0.03 24.18
C LEU A 224 23.49 0.08 25.53
N GLU A 225 23.54 1.25 26.15
CA GLU A 225 22.70 1.57 27.31
C GLU A 225 21.41 2.24 26.82
N VAL A 226 20.26 1.64 27.12
CA VAL A 226 18.94 2.08 26.63
C VAL A 226 17.89 2.12 27.73
N THR A 227 16.75 2.76 27.49
CA THR A 227 15.62 2.77 28.45
C THR A 227 14.96 1.40 28.60
N GLU A 228 14.21 1.18 29.69
CA GLU A 228 13.42 -0.05 29.91
C GLU A 228 12.48 -0.34 28.72
N SER A 229 11.83 0.69 28.19
CA SER A 229 10.95 0.58 27.03
C SER A 229 11.68 0.09 25.78
N LEU A 230 12.83 0.69 25.45
CA LEU A 230 13.62 0.35 24.27
C LEU A 230 14.34 -1.01 24.44
N ALA A 231 14.83 -1.32 25.64
CA ALA A 231 15.36 -2.63 25.98
C ALA A 231 14.31 -3.73 25.76
N THR A 232 13.10 -3.54 26.29
CA THR A 232 11.99 -4.49 26.11
C THR A 232 11.68 -4.68 24.62
N PHE A 233 11.62 -3.59 23.85
CA PHE A 233 11.38 -3.65 22.42
C PHE A 233 12.46 -4.47 21.69
N LEU A 234 13.74 -4.15 21.92
CA LEU A 234 14.87 -4.83 21.28
C LEU A 234 14.93 -6.33 21.62
N VAL A 235 14.67 -6.68 22.89
CA VAL A 235 14.63 -8.07 23.34
C VAL A 235 13.48 -8.84 22.70
N LEU A 236 12.25 -8.30 22.73
CA LEU A 236 11.08 -8.98 22.16
C LEU A 236 11.11 -9.07 20.63
N LYS A 237 11.81 -8.15 19.96
CA LYS A 237 12.13 -8.23 18.54
C LYS A 237 13.22 -9.27 18.24
N GLY A 238 13.97 -9.71 19.24
CA GLY A 238 15.10 -10.62 19.11
C GLY A 238 16.34 -9.96 18.50
N TRP A 239 16.51 -8.65 18.71
CA TRP A 239 17.63 -7.85 18.19
C TRP A 239 18.76 -7.65 19.21
N GLY A 240 18.53 -8.05 20.45
CA GLY A 240 19.55 -8.05 21.48
C GLY A 240 19.11 -8.76 22.75
N SER A 241 20.03 -8.87 23.70
CA SER A 241 19.80 -9.46 25.01
C SER A 241 20.31 -8.53 26.11
N ILE A 242 19.62 -8.51 27.25
CA ILE A 242 20.08 -7.78 28.44
C ILE A 242 21.36 -8.44 28.93
N VAL A 243 22.36 -7.62 29.21
CA VAL A 243 23.63 -8.02 29.83
C VAL A 243 23.84 -7.24 31.12
N ASN A 244 24.43 -7.89 32.11
CA ASN A 244 24.83 -7.24 33.37
C ASN A 244 26.11 -6.43 33.18
#